data_AF-A0A7X5L8H1-F1
#
_entry.id   AF-A0A7X5L8H1-F1
#
_cell.length_a   1.000
_cell.length_b   1.000
_cell.length_c   1.000
_cell.angle_alpha   90.00
_cell.angle_beta   90.00
_cell.angle_gamma   90.00
#
_symmetry.space_group_name_H-M   'P 1'
#
loop_
_entity.id
_entity.type
_entity.pdbx_description
1 polymer ?
#
loop_
_entity_poly.entity_id
_entity_poly.type
_entity_poly.pdbx_seq_one_letter_code
_entity_poly.pdbx_strand_id
1 'polypeptide(L)'
;MCMTINEMNETMKAIKEWEKVKEEAEANITSLKARAIEFLQETEECEAVDKNGNPIRKFIGTLFKATYSPQERENIDKVEVKKLLSNEDYAKVSKISRYSVLRIS
;
A
#
# COMPACT_ATOMS: atom_id res chain seq x y z
N MET A 1 29.17 14.94 11.96
CA MET A 1 30.15 14.37 11.02
C MET A 1 29.46 14.23 9.68
N CYS A 2 29.95 14.90 8.64
CA CYS A 2 29.47 14.71 7.28
C CYS A 2 30.15 13.46 6.72
N MET A 3 29.38 12.55 6.12
CA MET A 3 29.93 11.37 5.45
C MET A 3 30.83 11.78 4.29
N THR A 4 31.86 10.98 4.02
CA THR A 4 32.70 11.09 2.84
C THR A 4 31.98 10.58 1.59
N ILE A 5 32.48 10.92 0.40
CA ILE A 5 31.93 10.43 -0.89
C ILE A 5 31.98 8.89 -0.95
N ASN A 6 33.06 8.28 -0.45
CA ASN A 6 33.21 6.83 -0.44
C ASN A 6 32.15 6.17 0.45
N GLU A 7 31.94 6.70 1.66
CA GLU A 7 30.88 6.21 2.56
C GLU A 7 29.49 6.39 1.95
N MET A 8 29.24 7.48 1.22
CA MET A 8 27.98 7.70 0.51
C MET A 8 27.77 6.68 -0.62
N ASN A 9 28.81 6.34 -1.38
CA ASN A 9 28.73 5.32 -2.43
C ASN A 9 28.43 3.92 -1.85
N GLU A 10 29.10 3.52 -0.78
CA GLU A 10 28.82 2.26 -0.09
C GLU A 10 27.41 2.24 0.50
N THR A 11 26.96 3.38 1.06
CA THR A 11 25.59 3.52 1.57
C THR A 11 24.56 3.34 0.44
N MET A 12 24.77 3.96 -0.73
CA MET A 12 23.87 3.82 -1.88
C MET A 12 23.81 2.38 -2.38
N LYS A 13 24.95 1.68 -2.43
CA LYS A 13 25.02 0.26 -2.82
C LYS A 13 24.26 -0.62 -1.83
N ALA A 14 24.49 -0.44 -0.53
CA ALA A 14 23.78 -1.17 0.51
C ALA A 14 22.26 -0.95 0.43
N ILE A 15 21.80 0.29 0.18
CA ILE A 15 20.37 0.56 0.00
C ILE A 15 19.81 -0.24 -1.18
N LYS A 16 20.50 -0.28 -2.33
CA LYS A 16 20.06 -1.05 -3.49
C LYS A 16 19.94 -2.55 -3.23
N GLU A 17 20.90 -3.11 -2.51
CA GLU A 17 20.86 -4.53 -2.12
C GLU A 17 19.64 -4.82 -1.23
N TRP A 18 19.37 -3.95 -0.25
CA TRP A 18 18.19 -4.08 0.62
C TRP A 18 16.86 -3.83 -0.10
N GLU A 19 16.81 -2.90 -1.06
CA GLU A 19 15.63 -2.69 -1.92
C GLU A 19 15.28 -3.97 -2.68
N LYS A 20 16.27 -4.69 -3.21
CA LYS A 20 16.06 -5.96 -3.90
C LYS A 20 15.51 -7.03 -2.95
N VAL A 21 16.09 -7.18 -1.76
CA VAL A 21 15.59 -8.13 -0.75
C VAL A 21 14.15 -7.81 -0.36
N LYS A 22 13.83 -6.51 -0.20
CA LYS A 22 12.47 -6.06 0.09
C LYS A 22 11.50 -6.42 -1.04
N GLU A 23 11.87 -6.20 -2.30
CA GLU A 23 11.04 -6.55 -3.45
C GLU A 23 10.76 -8.06 -3.51
N GLU A 24 11.77 -8.90 -3.31
CA GLU A 24 11.62 -10.36 -3.26
C GLU A 24 10.71 -10.79 -2.10
N ALA A 25 10.86 -10.17 -0.92
CA ALA A 25 10.00 -10.42 0.23
C ALA A 25 8.55 -9.98 -0.02
N GLU A 26 8.33 -8.80 -0.61
CA GLU A 26 7.00 -8.30 -0.97
C GLU A 26 6.31 -9.20 -1.99
N ALA A 27 7.05 -9.72 -2.99
CA ALA A 27 6.52 -10.67 -3.96
C ALA A 27 6.09 -12.00 -3.29
N ASN A 28 6.94 -12.55 -2.42
CA ASN A 28 6.63 -13.78 -1.67
C ASN A 28 5.41 -13.59 -0.75
N ILE A 29 5.35 -12.48 -0.01
CA ILE A 29 4.21 -12.15 0.85
C ILE A 29 2.94 -11.98 0.01
N THR A 30 3.02 -11.35 -1.15
CA THR A 30 1.86 -11.15 -2.04
C THR A 30 1.30 -12.49 -2.53
N SER A 31 2.17 -13.41 -2.95
CA SER A 31 1.78 -14.77 -3.34
C SER A 31 1.09 -15.53 -2.19
N LEU A 32 1.64 -15.46 -0.97
CA LEU A 32 1.02 -16.07 0.21
C LEU A 32 -0.32 -15.43 0.57
N LYS A 33 -0.44 -14.11 0.45
CA LYS A 33 -1.72 -13.40 0.66
C LYS A 33 -2.78 -13.83 -0.35
N ALA A 34 -2.43 -13.99 -1.63
CA ALA A 34 -3.36 -14.46 -2.66
C ALA A 34 -3.96 -15.82 -2.28
N ARG A 35 -3.10 -16.79 -1.90
CA ARG A 35 -3.56 -18.11 -1.44
C ARG A 35 -4.46 -18.06 -0.20
N ALA A 36 -4.14 -17.18 0.75
CA ALA A 36 -4.96 -16.99 1.94
C ALA A 36 -6.32 -16.36 1.59
N ILE A 37 -6.37 -15.45 0.63
CA ILE A 37 -7.61 -14.84 0.13
C ILE A 37 -8.47 -15.88 -0.59
N GLU A 38 -7.89 -16.71 -1.46
CA GLU A 38 -8.60 -17.81 -2.14
C GLU A 38 -9.29 -18.73 -1.12
N PHE A 39 -8.56 -19.20 -0.11
CA PHE A 39 -9.14 -20.02 0.96
C PHE A 39 -10.30 -19.33 1.68
N LEU A 40 -10.14 -18.04 2.03
CA LEU A 40 -11.17 -17.25 2.70
C LEU A 40 -12.43 -17.04 1.83
N GLN A 41 -12.27 -16.97 0.52
CA GLN A 41 -13.36 -16.76 -0.43
C GLN A 41 -14.12 -18.06 -0.74
N GLU A 42 -13.41 -19.18 -0.86
CA GLU A 42 -13.99 -20.49 -1.20
C GLU A 42 -14.62 -21.21 0.00
N THR A 43 -14.25 -20.83 1.22
CA THR A 43 -14.75 -21.48 2.44
C THR A 43 -15.96 -20.73 3.01
N GLU A 44 -17.13 -21.38 3.01
CA GLU A 44 -18.38 -20.83 3.57
C GLU A 44 -18.27 -20.50 5.07
N GLU A 45 -17.53 -21.32 5.83
CA GLU A 45 -17.31 -21.11 7.28
C GLU A 45 -16.54 -19.81 7.59
N CYS A 46 -15.90 -19.22 6.58
CA CYS A 46 -15.22 -17.93 6.71
C CYS A 46 -16.17 -16.74 6.57
N GLU A 47 -17.45 -16.93 6.24
CA GLU A 47 -18.42 -15.83 6.17
C GLU A 47 -18.64 -15.18 7.52
N ALA A 48 -18.50 -13.86 7.57
CA ALA A 48 -18.71 -13.07 8.78
C ALA A 48 -19.25 -11.69 8.44
N VAL A 49 -19.68 -10.97 9.48
CA VAL A 49 -20.06 -9.56 9.40
C VAL A 49 -19.13 -8.71 10.26
N ASP A 50 -18.80 -7.52 9.78
CA ASP A 50 -18.03 -6.56 10.57
C ASP A 50 -18.92 -5.86 11.64
N LYS A 51 -18.33 -4.93 12.41
CA LYS A 51 -19.05 -4.19 13.45
C LYS A 51 -20.16 -3.27 12.91
N ASN A 52 -20.14 -2.98 11.61
CA ASN A 52 -21.08 -2.12 10.91
C ASN A 52 -22.11 -2.92 10.11
N GLY A 53 -22.05 -4.27 10.15
CA GLY A 53 -22.95 -5.17 9.42
C GLY A 53 -22.53 -5.46 7.98
N ASN A 54 -21.34 -5.05 7.53
CA ASN A 54 -20.87 -5.33 6.18
C ASN A 54 -20.35 -6.78 6.07
N PRO A 55 -20.60 -7.46 4.94
CA PRO A 55 -20.09 -8.80 4.71
C PRO A 55 -18.56 -8.78 4.58
N ILE A 56 -17.89 -9.66 5.32
CA ILE A 56 -16.45 -9.87 5.30
C ILE A 56 -16.14 -11.37 5.28
N ARG A 57 -14.88 -11.73 4.99
CA ARG A 57 -14.37 -13.08 5.21
C ARG A 57 -13.39 -13.09 6.38
N LYS A 58 -13.49 -14.05 7.28
CA LYS A 58 -12.66 -14.12 8.49
C LYS A 58 -12.29 -15.55 8.83
N PHE A 59 -11.01 -15.76 9.12
CA PHE A 59 -10.48 -17.02 9.63
C PHE A 59 -9.81 -16.78 11.00
N ILE A 60 -10.08 -17.65 11.96
CA ILE A 60 -9.48 -17.62 13.30
C ILE A 60 -8.61 -18.87 13.43
N GLY A 61 -7.30 -18.70 13.23
CA GLY A 61 -6.32 -19.76 13.47
C GLY A 61 -5.91 -19.85 14.94
N THR A 62 -5.04 -20.81 15.23
CA THR A 62 -4.48 -21.02 16.58
C THR A 62 -3.60 -19.87 17.06
N LEU A 63 -2.84 -19.25 16.15
CA LEU A 63 -1.90 -18.17 16.48
C LEU A 63 -2.37 -16.79 15.99
N PHE A 64 -3.04 -16.73 14.84
CA PHE A 64 -3.39 -15.49 14.16
C PHE A 64 -4.81 -15.52 13.60
N LYS A 65 -5.37 -14.33 13.43
CA LYS A 65 -6.64 -14.13 12.72
C LYS A 65 -6.37 -13.48 11.36
N ALA A 66 -7.08 -13.93 10.34
CA ALA A 66 -7.11 -13.29 9.03
C ALA A 66 -8.49 -12.66 8.81
N THR A 67 -8.51 -11.49 8.19
CA THR A 67 -9.75 -10.83 7.79
C THR A 67 -9.54 -10.25 6.40
N TYR A 68 -10.46 -10.58 5.49
CA TYR A 68 -10.51 -10.07 4.15
C TYR A 68 -11.78 -9.25 3.97
N SER A 69 -11.58 -8.00 3.56
CA SER A 69 -12.63 -7.05 3.21
C SER A 69 -12.20 -6.36 1.91
N PRO A 70 -12.94 -6.49 0.81
CA PRO A 70 -12.69 -5.71 -0.40
C PRO A 70 -12.65 -4.21 -0.07
N GLN A 71 -11.71 -3.49 -0.67
CA GLN A 71 -11.59 -2.05 -0.53
C GLN A 71 -11.58 -1.43 -1.91
N GLU A 72 -12.31 -0.33 -2.07
CA GLU A 72 -12.32 0.47 -3.29
C GLU A 72 -11.66 1.82 -3.01
N ARG A 73 -10.94 2.32 -4.00
CA ARG A 73 -10.37 3.66 -3.97
C ARG A 73 -10.69 4.35 -5.27
N GLU A 74 -11.38 5.48 -5.18
CA GLU A 74 -11.58 6.38 -6.31
C GLU A 74 -10.31 7.20 -6.56
N ASN A 75 -9.85 7.21 -7.81
CA ASN A 75 -8.76 8.08 -8.26
C ASN A 75 -9.33 9.16 -9.17
N ILE A 76 -9.19 10.41 -8.75
CA ILE A 76 -9.70 11.56 -9.50
C ILE A 76 -8.62 12.04 -10.48
N ASP A 77 -9.00 12.20 -11.75
CA ASP A 77 -8.16 12.85 -12.75
C ASP A 77 -8.10 14.36 -12.48
N LYS A 78 -6.97 14.79 -11.90
CA LYS A 78 -6.74 16.19 -11.55
C LYS A 78 -6.66 17.10 -12.78
N VAL A 79 -6.32 16.58 -13.95
CA VAL A 79 -6.21 17.38 -15.18
C VAL A 79 -7.61 17.73 -15.68
N GLU A 80 -8.51 16.75 -15.75
CA GLU A 80 -9.90 17.00 -16.14
C GLU A 80 -10.63 17.90 -15.12
N VAL A 81 -10.44 17.67 -13.82
CA VAL A 81 -11.05 18.53 -12.78
C VAL A 81 -10.61 19.99 -12.90
N LYS A 82 -9.34 20.24 -13.25
CA LYS A 82 -8.85 21.61 -13.48
C LYS A 82 -9.48 22.31 -14.68
N LYS A 83 -10.01 21.58 -15.66
CA LYS A 83 -10.76 22.19 -16.78
C LYS A 83 -12.16 22.64 -16.36
N LEU A 84 -12.72 22.01 -15.32
CA LEU A 84 -14.08 22.27 -14.82
C LEU A 84 -14.14 23.41 -13.80
N LEU A 85 -13.01 23.71 -13.13
CA LEU A 85 -12.94 24.68 -12.04
C LEU A 85 -12.10 25.90 -12.45
N SER A 86 -12.50 27.07 -11.96
CA SER A 86 -11.62 28.23 -11.96
C SER A 86 -10.39 27.98 -11.07
N ASN A 87 -9.31 28.74 -11.27
CA ASN A 87 -8.12 28.65 -10.41
C ASN A 87 -8.46 28.91 -8.93
N GLU A 88 -9.38 29.84 -8.68
CA GLU A 88 -9.82 30.20 -7.32
C GLU A 88 -10.59 29.06 -6.66
N ASP A 89 -11.48 28.40 -7.40
CA ASP A 89 -12.28 27.28 -6.87
C ASP A 89 -11.43 26.02 -6.69
N TYR A 90 -10.49 25.77 -7.60
CA TYR A 90 -9.53 24.68 -7.45
C TYR A 90 -8.66 24.85 -6.19
N ALA A 91 -8.27 26.08 -5.85
CA ALA A 91 -7.49 26.36 -4.65
C ALA A 91 -8.24 26.01 -3.35
N LYS A 92 -9.56 26.23 -3.30
CA LYS A 92 -10.40 25.92 -2.13
C LYS A 92 -10.47 24.42 -1.83
N VAL A 93 -10.35 23.57 -2.86
CA VAL A 93 -10.47 22.11 -2.74
C VAL A 93 -9.11 21.39 -2.80
N SER A 94 -8.01 22.12 -2.95
CA SER A 94 -6.66 21.55 -3.07
C SER A 94 -5.95 21.53 -1.72
N LYS A 95 -5.36 20.38 -1.37
CA LYS A 95 -4.48 20.22 -0.20
C LYS A 95 -3.10 19.76 -0.65
N ILE A 96 -2.06 20.52 -0.29
CA ILE A 96 -0.68 20.17 -0.58
C ILE A 96 -0.06 19.53 0.67
N SER A 97 0.28 18.24 0.57
CA SER A 97 1.07 17.52 1.57
C SER A 97 2.52 17.44 1.07
N ARG A 98 3.49 17.81 1.92
CA ARG A 98 4.92 17.69 1.61
C ARG A 98 5.51 16.47 2.30
N TYR A 99 6.27 15.68 1.56
CA TYR A 99 7.00 14.52 2.07
C TYR A 99 8.34 14.41 1.34
N SER A 100 9.36 13.93 2.06
CA SER A 100 10.69 13.72 1.50
C SER A 100 10.76 12.37 0.80
N VAL A 101 11.35 12.35 -0.39
CA VAL A 101 11.61 11.12 -1.14
C VAL A 101 13.09 11.11 -1.53
N LEU A 102 13.77 10.02 -1.21
CA LEU A 102 15.08 9.70 -1.77
C LEU A 102 14.88 8.58 -2.80
N ARG A 103 15.35 8.80 -4.03
CA ARG A 103 15.38 7.78 -5.08
C ARG A 103 16.83 7.52 -5.45
N ILE A 104 17.23 6.27 -5.37
CA ILE A 104 18.51 5.79 -5.91
C ILE A 104 18.15 5.04 -7.19
N SER A 105 18.76 5.41 -8.31
CA SER A 105 18.56 4.76 -9.62
C SER A 105 19.75 3.90 -9.98
#